data_AF-A0A7X7V628-F1
#
_entry.id   AF-A0A7X7V628-F1
#
_cell.length_a   1.000
_cell.length_b   1.000
_cell.length_c   1.000
_cell.angle_alpha   90.00
_cell.angle_beta   90.00
_cell.angle_gamma   90.00
#
_symmetry.space_group_name_H-M   'P 1'
#
loop_
_entity.id
_entity.type
_entity.pdbx_description
1 polymer ?
#
loop_
_entity_poly.entity_id
_entity_poly.type
_entity_poly.pdbx_seq_one_letter_code
_entity_poly.pdbx_strand_id
1 'polypeptide(L)'
;MAPRQVTRDWRDWVGLLARLALGFGLAFAGLLKVGRLEANVAQVELYQLPLPHSVITVIGYAQPFFEIAVGVMLMIGLFTR
;
A
#
# COMPACT_ATOMS: atom_id res chain seq x y z
N MET A 1 -1.35 -20.70 35.64
CA MET A 1 -1.15 -19.64 34.63
C MET A 1 -2.53 -19.34 34.04
N ALA A 2 -3.19 -18.27 34.50
CA ALA A 2 -4.55 -17.96 34.03
C ALA A 2 -4.48 -17.38 32.61
N PRO A 3 -5.38 -17.77 31.68
CA PRO A 3 -5.40 -17.20 30.34
C PRO A 3 -5.71 -15.70 30.42
N ARG A 4 -4.85 -14.87 29.82
CA ARG A 4 -5.11 -13.44 29.62
C ARG A 4 -6.35 -13.32 28.74
N GLN A 5 -7.47 -12.91 29.34
CA GLN A 5 -8.66 -12.51 28.61
C GLN A 5 -8.28 -11.27 27.78
N VAL A 6 -8.10 -11.43 26.47
CA VAL A 6 -7.90 -10.30 25.56
C VAL A 6 -9.26 -9.64 25.38
N THR A 7 -9.61 -8.73 26.28
CA THR A 7 -10.76 -7.85 26.08
C THR A 7 -10.43 -6.94 24.91
N ARG A 8 -11.00 -7.22 23.73
CA ARG A 8 -10.85 -6.37 22.54
C ARG A 8 -11.48 -5.02 22.84
N ASP A 9 -10.66 -3.98 22.86
CA ASP A 9 -11.13 -2.61 23.03
C ASP A 9 -11.73 -2.12 21.69
N TRP A 10 -12.61 -1.11 21.72
CA TRP A 10 -13.15 -0.53 20.49
C TRP A 10 -12.03 0.02 19.57
N ARG A 11 -10.91 0.42 20.18
CA ARG A 11 -9.68 0.84 19.51
C ARG A 11 -9.09 -0.25 18.63
N ASP A 12 -9.19 -1.52 19.04
CA ASP A 12 -8.68 -2.66 18.26
C ASP A 12 -9.48 -2.85 16.97
N TRP A 13 -10.79 -2.66 17.04
CA TRP A 13 -11.68 -2.72 15.87
C TRP A 13 -11.43 -1.54 14.92
N VAL A 14 -11.22 -0.35 15.45
CA VAL A 14 -10.88 0.83 14.64
C VAL A 14 -9.53 0.64 13.95
N GLY A 15 -8.53 0.13 14.66
CA GLY A 15 -7.23 -0.22 14.08
C GLY A 15 -7.35 -1.27 12.97
N LEU A 16 -8.17 -2.30 13.18
CA LEU A 16 -8.45 -3.32 12.17
C LEU A 16 -9.10 -2.71 10.91
N LEU A 17 -10.14 -1.88 11.07
CA LEU A 17 -10.82 -1.25 9.94
C LEU A 17 -9.90 -0.29 9.19
N ALA A 18 -9.13 0.53 9.90
CA ALA A 18 -8.17 1.45 9.29
C ALA A 18 -7.12 0.69 8.47
N ARG A 19 -6.60 -0.41 9.00
CA ARG A 19 -5.66 -1.29 8.31
C ARG A 19 -6.26 -1.89 7.03
N LEU A 20 -7.49 -2.42 7.12
CA LEU A 20 -8.16 -3.00 5.96
C LEU A 20 -8.49 -1.95 4.90
N ALA A 21 -8.94 -0.77 5.31
CA ALA A 21 -9.21 0.35 4.40
C ALA A 21 -7.94 0.81 3.68
N LEU A 22 -6.82 0.96 4.41
CA LEU A 22 -5.52 1.31 3.84
C LEU A 22 -5.03 0.21 2.88
N GLY A 23 -5.10 -1.05 3.30
CA GLY A 23 -4.67 -2.20 2.49
C GLY A 23 -5.47 -2.33 1.20
N PHE A 24 -6.79 -2.24 1.29
CA PHE A 24 -7.68 -2.25 0.14
C PHE A 24 -7.42 -1.04 -0.78
N GLY A 25 -7.28 0.15 -0.22
CA GLY A 25 -7.02 1.37 -0.99
C GLY A 25 -5.72 1.27 -1.80
N LEU A 26 -4.64 0.80 -1.18
CA LEU A 26 -3.36 0.58 -1.87
C LEU A 26 -3.48 -0.50 -2.96
N ALA A 27 -4.03 -1.66 -2.64
CA ALA A 27 -4.14 -2.75 -3.60
C ALA A 27 -5.02 -2.36 -4.81
N PHE A 28 -6.16 -1.70 -4.55
CA PHE A 28 -7.07 -1.25 -5.59
C PHE A 28 -6.43 -0.16 -6.46
N ALA A 29 -5.75 0.82 -5.86
CA ALA A 29 -5.04 1.86 -6.61
C ALA A 29 -3.93 1.27 -7.49
N GLY A 30 -3.14 0.34 -6.96
CA GLY A 30 -2.09 -0.33 -7.72
C GLY A 30 -2.65 -1.13 -8.89
N LEU A 31 -3.74 -1.89 -8.68
CA LEU A 31 -4.42 -2.63 -9.75
C LEU A 31 -4.90 -1.72 -10.89
N LEU A 32 -5.43 -0.54 -10.56
CA LEU A 32 -5.83 0.44 -11.57
C LEU A 32 -4.63 1.00 -12.36
N LYS A 33 -3.45 1.08 -11.75
CA LYS A 33 -2.22 1.58 -12.40
C LYS A 33 -1.51 0.51 -13.23
N VAL A 34 -1.60 -0.77 -12.87
CA VAL A 34 -0.92 -1.87 -13.61
C VAL A 34 -1.34 -1.94 -15.08
N GLY A 35 -2.59 -1.59 -15.39
CA GLY A 35 -3.05 -1.53 -16.79
C GLY A 35 -2.49 -0.35 -17.61
N ARG A 36 -1.83 0.62 -16.97
CA ARG A 36 -1.38 1.89 -17.59
C ARG A 36 -0.05 2.36 -17.01
N LEU A 37 0.96 1.49 -17.04
CA LEU A 37 2.27 1.76 -16.43
C LEU A 37 2.97 2.99 -17.01
N GLU A 38 2.94 3.18 -18.33
CA GLU A 38 3.53 4.37 -18.97
C GLU A 38 2.87 5.66 -18.50
N ALA A 39 1.55 5.66 -18.34
CA ALA A 39 0.82 6.81 -17.79
C ALA A 39 1.21 7.06 -16.32
N ASN A 40 1.53 6.01 -15.56
CA ASN A 40 2.02 6.16 -14.20
C ASN A 40 3.46 6.72 -14.16
N VAL A 41 4.35 6.32 -15.08
CA VAL A 41 5.67 6.96 -15.22
C VAL A 41 5.55 8.44 -15.53
N ALA A 42 4.68 8.80 -16.48
CA ALA A 42 4.41 10.20 -16.80
C ALA A 42 3.88 10.98 -15.59
N GLN A 43 3.04 10.38 -14.75
CA GLN A 43 2.61 11.00 -13.50
C GLN A 43 3.75 11.23 -12.51
N VAL A 44 4.68 10.27 -12.38
CA VAL A 44 5.84 10.45 -11.49
C VAL A 44 6.74 11.59 -11.97
N GLU A 45 6.90 11.73 -13.29
CA GLU A 45 7.69 12.80 -13.90
C GLU A 45 7.12 14.20 -13.60
N LEU A 46 5.79 14.32 -13.45
CA LEU A 46 5.14 15.58 -13.06
C LEU A 46 5.51 16.07 -11.66
N TYR A 47 6.05 15.20 -10.79
CA TYR A 47 6.56 15.63 -9.48
C TYR A 47 7.88 16.41 -9.58
N GLN A 48 8.48 16.53 -10.77
CA GLN A 48 9.71 17.31 -11.03
C GLN A 48 10.83 16.99 -10.02
N LEU A 49 10.95 15.72 -9.64
CA LEU A 49 11.98 15.27 -8.73
C LEU A 49 13.37 15.49 -9.37
N PRO A 50 14.38 15.94 -8.62
CA PRO A 50 15.74 16.14 -9.13
C PRO A 50 16.48 14.79 -9.28
N LEU A 51 15.90 13.87 -10.04
CA LEU A 51 16.39 12.51 -10.27
C LEU A 51 16.61 12.27 -11.77
N PRO A 52 17.57 11.40 -12.15
CA PRO A 52 17.72 10.96 -13.53
C PRO A 52 16.44 10.32 -14.07
N HIS A 53 16.14 10.53 -15.35
CA HIS A 53 14.94 9.98 -15.99
C HIS A 53 14.85 8.44 -15.91
N SER A 54 15.99 7.75 -15.90
CA SER A 54 16.03 6.30 -15.69
C SER A 54 15.48 5.89 -14.32
N VAL A 55 15.76 6.66 -13.28
CA VAL A 55 15.25 6.41 -11.91
C VAL A 55 13.76 6.71 -11.84
N ILE A 56 13.29 7.80 -12.45
CA ILE A 56 11.87 8.15 -12.56
C ILE A 56 11.09 7.01 -13.22
N THR A 57 11.63 6.48 -14.31
CA THR A 57 11.04 5.36 -15.06
C THR A 57 10.91 4.11 -14.18
N VAL A 58 11.98 3.74 -13.46
CA VAL A 58 11.97 2.60 -12.52
C VAL A 58 10.93 2.81 -11.42
N ILE A 59 10.85 4.01 -10.82
CA ILE A 59 9.86 4.32 -9.79
C ILE A 59 8.43 4.19 -10.34
N GLY A 60 8.16 4.78 -11.50
CA GLY A 60 6.83 4.73 -12.13
C GLY A 60 6.39 3.31 -12.49
N TYR A 61 7.31 2.44 -12.91
CA TYR A 61 7.01 1.03 -13.14
C TYR A 61 6.87 0.23 -11.85
N ALA A 62 7.68 0.51 -10.82
CA ALA A 62 7.68 -0.24 -9.57
C ALA A 62 6.50 0.11 -8.66
N GLN A 63 6.10 1.38 -8.60
CA GLN A 63 5.09 1.90 -7.68
C GLN A 63 3.79 1.09 -7.66
N PRO A 64 3.16 0.72 -8.79
CA PRO A 64 1.91 -0.04 -8.79
C PRO A 64 2.04 -1.43 -8.14
N PHE A 65 3.17 -2.11 -8.36
CA PHE A 65 3.42 -3.42 -7.76
C PHE A 65 3.68 -3.31 -6.26
N PHE A 66 4.37 -2.26 -5.81
CA PHE A 66 4.55 -1.98 -4.39
C PHE A 66 3.22 -1.68 -3.69
N GLU A 67 2.34 -0.89 -4.31
CA GLU A 67 0.99 -0.63 -3.79
C GLU A 67 0.20 -1.93 -3.60
N ILE A 68 0.24 -2.83 -4.57
CA ILE A 68 -0.43 -4.15 -4.48
C ILE A 68 0.20 -5.00 -3.38
N ALA A 69 1.52 -5.14 -3.37
CA ALA A 69 2.22 -6.00 -2.42
C ALA A 69 1.97 -5.54 -0.97
N VAL A 70 2.14 -4.24 -0.71
CA VAL A 70 1.90 -3.65 0.61
C VAL A 70 0.42 -3.71 0.97
N GLY A 71 -0.47 -3.43 0.02
CA GLY A 71 -1.92 -3.52 0.22
C GLY A 71 -2.36 -4.93 0.65
N VAL A 72 -1.86 -5.96 -0.02
CA VAL A 72 -2.11 -7.37 0.33
C VAL A 72 -1.51 -7.71 1.69
N MET A 73 -0.26 -7.31 1.97
CA MET A 73 0.38 -7.51 3.29
C MET A 73 -0.46 -6.91 4.43
N LEU A 74 -0.97 -5.68 4.22
CA LEU A 74 -1.83 -5.00 5.17
C LEU A 74 -3.19 -5.67 5.31
N MET A 75 -3.76 -6.28 4.27
CA MET A 75 -5.01 -7.03 4.39
C MET A 75 -4.84 -8.32 5.19
N ILE A 76 -3.78 -9.09 4.91
CA ILE A 76 -3.52 -10.39 5.59
C ILE A 76 -3.01 -10.23 7.02
N GLY A 77 -2.46 -9.07 7.38
CA GLY A 77 -2.01 -8.79 8.76
C GLY A 77 -0.58 -9.17 9.02
N LEU A 78 0.22 -9.11 7.96
CA LEU A 78 1.66 -9.28 8.09
C LEU A 78 2.24 -8.03 8.76
N PHE A 79 3.09 -8.23 9.78
CA PHE A 79 3.74 -7.17 10.58
C PHE A 79 2.83 -6.28 11.46
N THR A 80 1.57 -6.64 11.70
CA THR A 80 0.65 -5.82 12.54
C THR A 80 0.43 -6.38 13.95
N ARG A 81 1.47 -6.92 14.58
CA ARG A 81 1.42 -7.57 15.90
C ARG A 81 2.65 -7.27 16.74
#